data_AF-A0A840IAV4-F1
#
_entry.id   AF-A0A840IAV4-F1
#
_cell.length_a   1.000
_cell.length_b   1.000
_cell.length_c   1.000
_cell.angle_alpha   90.00
_cell.angle_beta   90.00
_cell.angle_gamma   90.00
#
_symmetry.space_group_name_H-M   'P 1'
#
loop_
_entity.id
_entity.type
_entity.pdbx_description
1 polymer ?
#
loop_
_entity_poly.entity_id
_entity_poly.type
_entity_poly.pdbx_seq_one_letter_code
_entity_poly.pdbx_strand_id
1 'polypeptide(L)'
;MHASDLCFPSYNAAARHTQIRWTLLVHGEIREVLQTPQADTLRVLHRGDAAPEAWARTLVEAGFPAPRVEPPGAAWRQRRERAS
;
A
#
# COMPACT_ATOMS: atom_id res chain seq x y z
N MET A 1 5.11 -14.10 -8.29
CA MET A 1 4.67 -12.70 -8.15
C MET A 1 4.02 -12.57 -6.79
N HIS A 2 4.43 -11.60 -5.99
CA HIS A 2 3.99 -11.42 -4.60
C HIS A 2 3.10 -10.19 -4.48
N ALA A 3 2.33 -10.12 -3.40
CA ALA A 3 1.46 -9.00 -3.11
C ALA A 3 1.61 -8.58 -1.65
N SER A 4 1.56 -7.28 -1.41
CA SER A 4 1.53 -6.66 -0.09
C SER A 4 0.48 -5.55 -0.08
N ASP A 5 -0.21 -5.37 1.04
CA ASP A 5 -1.16 -4.27 1.20
C ASP A 5 -0.48 -3.10 1.92
N LEU A 6 -0.62 -1.90 1.37
CA LEU A 6 -0.21 -0.63 1.98
C LEU A 6 -1.45 0.03 2.60
N CYS A 7 -1.50 0.04 3.92
CA CYS A 7 -2.59 0.64 4.70
C CYS A 7 -2.18 2.03 5.19
N PHE A 8 -3.01 3.04 4.93
CA PHE A 8 -2.78 4.44 5.30
C PHE A 8 -3.88 4.90 6.27
N PRO A 9 -3.72 4.70 7.59
CA PRO A 9 -4.77 5.00 8.56
C PRO A 9 -5.30 6.43 8.44
N SER A 10 -6.63 6.58 8.36
CA SER A 10 -7.31 7.87 8.23
C SER A 10 -6.95 8.68 6.97
N TYR A 11 -6.40 8.04 5.94
CA TYR A 11 -6.02 8.70 4.68
C TYR A 11 -6.69 8.01 3.49
N ASN A 12 -7.30 8.79 2.59
CA ASN A 12 -7.94 8.25 1.38
C ASN A 12 -6.89 7.98 0.29
N ALA A 13 -6.17 6.87 0.43
CA ALA A 13 -5.16 6.42 -0.52
C ALA A 13 -5.75 6.14 -1.91
N ALA A 14 -7.00 5.68 -2.00
CA ALA A 14 -7.68 5.42 -3.25
C ALA A 14 -7.85 6.70 -4.09
N ALA A 15 -8.17 7.84 -3.47
CA ALA A 15 -8.29 9.14 -4.15
C ALA A 15 -6.93 9.67 -4.67
N ARG A 16 -5.82 9.17 -4.13
CA ARG A 16 -4.44 9.56 -4.48
C ARG A 16 -3.70 8.44 -5.20
N HIS A 17 -4.41 7.39 -5.61
CA HIS A 17 -3.87 6.15 -6.16
C HIS A 17 -2.89 6.38 -7.31
N THR A 18 -3.27 7.21 -8.30
CA THR A 18 -2.40 7.48 -9.46
C THR A 18 -1.06 8.09 -9.04
N GLN A 19 -1.08 9.02 -8.09
CA GLN A 19 0.14 9.69 -7.61
C GLN A 19 1.02 8.71 -6.83
N ILE A 20 0.41 7.96 -5.89
CA ILE A 20 1.11 6.92 -5.11
C ILE A 20 1.71 5.85 -6.02
N ARG A 21 0.98 5.41 -7.06
CA ARG A 21 1.46 4.44 -8.05
C ARG A 21 2.73 4.93 -8.74
N TRP A 22 2.73 6.16 -9.25
CA TRP A 22 3.92 6.70 -9.91
C TRP A 22 5.10 6.87 -8.96
N THR A 23 4.85 7.31 -7.73
CA THR A 23 5.88 7.41 -6.69
C THR A 23 6.54 6.06 -6.39
N LEU A 24 5.77 4.97 -6.39
CA LEU A 24 6.29 3.64 -6.07
C LEU A 24 6.94 2.93 -7.26
N LEU A 25 6.57 3.25 -8.51
CA LEU A 25 7.15 2.61 -9.70
C LEU A 25 8.63 2.95 -9.95
N VAL A 26 9.23 3.82 -9.14
CA VAL A 26 10.69 4.01 -9.09
C VAL A 26 11.42 2.77 -8.56
N HIS A 27 10.73 1.93 -7.79
CA HIS A 27 11.23 0.67 -7.27
C HIS A 27 11.07 -0.42 -8.32
N GLY A 28 12.17 -0.91 -8.90
CA GLY A 28 12.16 -1.81 -10.06
C GLY A 28 11.55 -3.20 -9.81
N GLU A 29 11.39 -3.58 -8.54
CA GLU A 29 10.69 -4.79 -8.13
C GLU A 29 9.16 -4.63 -8.16
N ILE A 30 8.64 -3.41 -8.00
CA ILE A 30 7.21 -3.10 -8.06
C ILE A 30 6.75 -3.18 -9.52
N ARG A 31 5.62 -3.86 -9.73
CA ARG A 31 5.03 -4.07 -11.06
C ARG A 31 3.73 -3.31 -11.23
N GLU A 32 2.94 -3.22 -10.17
CA GLU A 32 1.65 -2.56 -10.23
C GLU A 32 1.24 -2.12 -8.82
N VAL A 33 0.46 -1.05 -8.74
CA VAL A 33 -0.26 -0.64 -7.54
C VAL A 33 -1.73 -0.60 -7.89
N LEU A 34 -2.55 -1.36 -7.17
CA LEU A 34 -3.97 -1.55 -7.40
C LEU A 34 -4.79 -0.91 -6.27
N GLN A 35 -5.97 -0.39 -6.60
CA GLN A 35 -6.95 -0.01 -5.60
C GLN A 35 -7.54 -1.27 -4.94
N THR A 36 -7.93 -1.15 -3.67
CA THR A 36 -8.71 -2.16 -2.97
C THR A 36 -10.11 -1.61 -2.66
N PRO A 37 -11.08 -2.44 -2.22
CA PRO A 37 -12.36 -1.94 -1.74
C PRO A 37 -12.25 -0.99 -0.54
N GLN A 38 -11.13 -1.02 0.19
CA GLN A 38 -10.84 -0.12 1.30
C GLN A 38 -10.16 1.15 0.79
N ALA A 39 -10.79 2.31 0.97
CA ALA A 39 -10.28 3.59 0.47
C ALA A 39 -8.91 3.99 1.04
N ASP A 40 -8.56 3.44 2.20
CA ASP A 40 -7.28 3.65 2.89
C ASP A 40 -6.24 2.56 2.60
N THR A 41 -6.51 1.62 1.69
CA THR A 41 -5.59 0.51 1.38
C THR A 41 -5.36 0.37 -0.11
N LEU A 42 -4.09 0.25 -0.50
CA LEU A 42 -3.67 -0.08 -1.86
C LEU A 42 -2.93 -1.42 -1.85
N ARG A 43 -3.01 -2.17 -2.94
CA ARG A 43 -2.28 -3.43 -3.11
C ARG A 43 -1.10 -3.24 -4.04
N VAL A 44 0.09 -3.56 -3.58
CA VAL A 44 1.32 -3.53 -4.38
C VAL A 44 1.61 -4.94 -4.87
N LEU A 45 1.79 -5.09 -6.19
CA LEU A 45 2.33 -6.31 -6.80
C LEU A 45 3.83 -6.13 -7.03
N HIS A 46 4.64 -7.08 -6.56
CA HIS A 46 6.10 -6.99 -6.66
C HIS A 46 6.75 -8.35 -6.99
N ARG A 47 8.02 -8.31 -7.42
CA ARG A 47 8.86 -9.49 -7.67
C ARG A 47 9.95 -9.62 -6.61
N GLY A 48 10.24 -10.85 -6.19
CA GLY A 48 11.21 -11.07 -5.12
C GLY A 48 10.75 -10.48 -3.79
N ASP A 49 11.71 -10.16 -2.94
CA ASP A 49 11.48 -9.70 -1.59
C ASP A 49 10.84 -8.30 -1.56
N ALA A 50 9.95 -8.09 -0.59
CA ALA A 50 9.39 -6.77 -0.34
C ALA A 50 10.45 -5.87 0.32
N ALA A 51 10.46 -4.58 -0.04
CA ALA A 51 11.30 -3.56 0.59
C ALA A 51 10.43 -2.50 1.30
N PRO A 52 9.64 -2.89 2.33
CA PRO A 52 8.61 -2.04 2.92
C PRO A 52 9.14 -0.72 3.48
N GLU A 53 10.33 -0.70 4.08
CA GLU A 53 10.95 0.51 4.61
C GLU A 53 11.34 1.49 3.49
N ALA A 54 11.80 0.96 2.34
CA ALA A 54 12.18 1.79 1.19
C ALA A 54 10.93 2.40 0.53
N TRP A 55 9.86 1.63 0.40
CA TRP A 55 8.57 2.10 -0.12
C TRP A 55 7.98 3.19 0.77
N ALA A 56 7.95 2.95 2.09
CA ALA A 56 7.43 3.91 3.06
C ALA A 56 8.24 5.22 3.04
N ARG A 57 9.58 5.14 2.99
CA ARG A 57 10.44 6.33 2.89
C ARG A 57 10.14 7.15 1.64
N THR A 58 10.05 6.49 0.48
CA THR A 58 9.77 7.15 -0.80
C THR A 58 8.42 7.88 -0.78
N LEU A 59 7.41 7.26 -0.16
CA LEU A 59 6.09 7.87 -0.01
C LEU A 59 6.12 9.10 0.91
N VAL A 60 6.83 9.01 2.04
CA VAL A 60 7.00 10.14 2.98
C VAL A 60 7.75 11.30 2.33
N GLU A 61 8.83 11.04 1.61
CA GLU A 61 9.59 12.06 0.88
C GLU A 61 8.75 12.74 -0.21
N ALA A 62 7.79 12.02 -0.79
CA ALA A 62 6.82 12.57 -1.74
C ALA A 62 5.61 13.28 -1.08
N GLY A 63 5.58 13.38 0.25
CA GLY A 63 4.53 14.08 1.01
C GLY A 63 3.30 13.23 1.36
N PHE A 64 3.36 11.91 1.17
CA PHE A 64 2.31 10.99 1.62
C PHE A 64 2.55 10.52 3.07
N PRO A 65 1.51 10.11 3.80
CA PRO A 65 1.69 9.45 5.10
C PRO A 65 2.47 8.14 4.95
N ALA A 66 3.23 7.78 5.99
CA ALA A 66 3.88 6.47 6.05
C ALA A 66 2.83 5.35 6.12
N PRO A 67 2.83 4.39 5.18
CA PRO A 67 1.91 3.26 5.23
C PRO A 67 2.35 2.22 6.27
N ARG A 68 1.39 1.42 6.74
CA ARG A 68 1.66 0.11 7.32
C ARG A 68 1.65 -0.92 6.20
N VAL A 69 2.70 -1.74 6.12
CA VAL A 69 2.77 -2.83 5.15
C VAL A 69 2.26 -4.10 5.80
N GLU A 70 1.25 -4.72 5.22
CA GLU A 70 0.62 -5.90 5.76
C GLU A 70 0.52 -7.01 4.70
N PRO A 71 0.38 -8.28 5.12
CA PRO A 71 0.03 -9.34 4.19
C PRO A 71 -1.27 -9.02 3.44
N PRO A 72 -1.41 -9.46 2.18
CA PRO A 72 -2.57 -9.15 1.37
C PRO A 72 -3.83 -9.62 2.09
N GLY A 73 -4.74 -8.68 2.32
CA GLY A 73 -6.01 -8.90 2.97
C GLY A 73 -5.99 -8.93 4.50
N ALA A 74 -4.93 -8.47 5.16
CA ALA A 74 -4.92 -8.34 6.61
C ALA A 74 -5.87 -7.22 7.10
N ALA A 75 -5.85 -6.06 6.43
CA ALA A 75 -6.65 -4.90 6.80
C ALA A 75 -8.18 -5.18 6.85
N TRP A 76 -8.72 -6.00 5.94
CA TRP A 76 -10.15 -6.34 5.95
C TRP A 76 -10.50 -7.38 7.03
N ARG A 77 -9.58 -8.28 7.40
CA ARG A 77 -9.80 -9.27 8.47
C ARG A 77 -9.95 -8.58 9.82
N GLN A 78 -8.99 -7.72 10.16
CA GLN A 78 -9.00 -6.99 11.42
C GLN A 78 -10.23 -6.08 11.58
N ARG A 79 -10.74 -5.52 10.48
CA ARG A 79 -11.94 -4.67 10.51
C ARG A 79 -13.23 -5.46 10.75
N ARG A 80 -13.34 -6.66 10.19
CA ARG A 80 -14.49 -7.56 10.45
C ARG A 80 -14.53 -8.01 11.90
N GLU A 81 -13.37 -8.32 12.48
CA GLU A 81 -13.25 -8.74 13.88
C GLU A 81 -13.63 -7.64 14.87
N ARG A 82 -13.33 -6.37 14.56
CA ARG A 82 -13.70 -5.21 15.40
C ARG A 82 -15.17 -4.79 15.31
N ALA A 83 -15.89 -5.29 14.31
CA ALA A 83 -17.30 -4.98 14.08
C ALA A 83 -18.25 -6.07 14.60
N SER A 84 -17.71 -7.13 15.24
CA SER A 84 -18.45 -8.19 15.93
C SER A 84 -18.38 -7.99 17.43
#